data_AF-A0A7C5RV95-F1
#
_entry.id   AF-A0A7C5RV95-F1
#
_cell.length_a   1.000
_cell.length_b   1.000
_cell.length_c   1.000
_cell.angle_alpha   90.00
_cell.angle_beta   90.00
_cell.angle_gamma   90.00
#
_symmetry.space_group_name_H-M   'P 1'
#
loop_
_entity.id
_entity.type
_entity.pdbx_description
1 polymer ?
#
loop_
_entity_poly.entity_id
_entity_poly.type
_entity_poly.pdbx_seq_one_letter_code
_entity_poly.pdbx_strand_id
1 'polypeptide(L)'
;MVVDVFRTKTYVIILVRDEDEKVVGVMPVKILDMLRYESKVISDISDFMINLQVTPPVKIVFHRDDRKLKDFVWKIFMEAEKKIIERIKRLLQQSSR
;
A
#
# COMPACT_ATOMS: atom_id res chain seq x y z
N MET A 1 -7.32 -1.15 10.20
CA MET A 1 -7.50 -1.38 8.74
C MET A 1 -6.86 -2.69 8.31
N VAL A 2 -7.44 -3.36 7.32
CA VAL A 2 -6.94 -4.61 6.72
C VAL A 2 -6.64 -4.38 5.24
N VAL A 3 -5.49 -4.88 4.77
CA VAL A 3 -5.13 -4.90 3.35
C VAL A 3 -5.09 -6.35 2.88
N ASP A 4 -6.06 -6.73 2.06
CA ASP A 4 -6.10 -8.02 1.40
C ASP A 4 -5.40 -7.96 0.04
N VAL A 5 -4.51 -8.90 -0.20
CA VAL A 5 -3.76 -9.00 -1.45
C VAL A 5 -4.14 -10.29 -2.17
N PHE A 6 -4.77 -10.13 -3.34
CA PHE A 6 -5.21 -11.23 -4.20
C PHE A 6 -4.37 -11.29 -5.46
N ARG A 7 -3.86 -12.47 -5.81
CA ARG A 7 -3.18 -12.69 -7.08
C ARG A 7 -4.06 -13.47 -8.05
N THR A 8 -4.31 -12.88 -9.22
CA THR A 8 -4.91 -13.52 -10.39
C THR A 8 -3.83 -13.82 -11.43
N LYS A 9 -4.21 -14.33 -12.61
CA LYS A 9 -3.26 -14.60 -13.71
C LYS A 9 -2.58 -13.34 -14.24
N THR A 10 -3.30 -12.20 -14.26
CA THR A 10 -2.85 -10.97 -14.92
C THR A 10 -2.65 -9.82 -13.92
N TYR A 11 -3.34 -9.86 -12.79
CA TYR A 11 -3.37 -8.77 -11.82
C TYR A 11 -3.03 -9.24 -10.41
N VAL A 12 -2.40 -8.37 -9.65
CA VAL A 12 -2.49 -8.33 -8.19
C VAL A 12 -3.55 -7.31 -7.84
N ILE A 13 -4.50 -7.68 -6.99
CA ILE A 13 -5.57 -6.80 -6.52
C ILE A 13 -5.30 -6.50 -5.05
N ILE A 14 -5.20 -5.21 -4.72
CA ILE A 14 -5.04 -4.71 -3.37
C ILE A 14 -6.38 -4.18 -2.92
N LEU A 15 -6.94 -4.77 -1.87
CA LEU A 15 -8.24 -4.41 -1.33
C LEU A 15 -8.06 -3.92 0.10
N VAL A 16 -8.60 -2.75 0.41
CA VAL A 16 -8.48 -2.10 1.72
C VAL A 16 -9.84 -2.14 2.41
N ARG A 17 -9.86 -2.67 3.64
CA ARG A 17 -11.02 -2.68 4.52
C ARG A 17 -10.78 -1.84 5.77
N ASP A 18 -11.81 -1.13 6.20
CA ASP A 18 -11.82 -0.42 7.48
C ASP A 18 -12.04 -1.39 8.66
N GLU A 19 -12.30 -0.84 9.84
CA GLU A 19 -12.53 -1.60 11.07
C GLU A 19 -13.90 -2.29 11.10
N ASP A 20 -14.86 -1.80 10.32
CA ASP A 20 -16.19 -2.39 10.15
C ASP A 20 -16.21 -3.47 9.04
N GLU A 21 -15.03 -3.88 8.55
CA GLU A 21 -14.83 -4.75 7.39
C GLU A 21 -15.41 -4.22 6.07
N LYS A 22 -15.77 -2.94 5.99
CA LYS A 22 -16.28 -2.33 4.76
C LYS A 22 -15.12 -2.07 3.82
N VAL A 23 -15.34 -2.33 2.53
CA VAL A 23 -14.35 -2.03 1.49
C VAL A 23 -14.30 -0.53 1.27
N VAL A 24 -13.15 0.07 1.59
CA VAL A 24 -12.89 1.51 1.41
C VAL A 24 -12.04 1.80 0.17
N GLY A 25 -11.41 0.79 -0.41
CA GLY A 25 -10.67 0.94 -1.65
C GLY A 25 -10.25 -0.37 -2.31
N VAL A 26 -10.15 -0.34 -3.63
CA VAL A 26 -9.65 -1.45 -4.44
C VAL A 26 -8.70 -0.90 -5.51
N MET A 27 -7.51 -1.47 -5.62
CA MET A 27 -6.51 -1.11 -6.61
C MET A 27 -6.02 -2.36 -7.35
N PRO A 28 -6.45 -2.58 -8.60
CA PRO A 28 -5.88 -3.61 -9.47
C PRO A 28 -4.55 -3.14 -10.07
N VAL A 29 -3.54 -3.99 -10.02
CA VAL A 29 -2.19 -3.74 -10.50
C VAL A 29 -1.81 -4.85 -11.47
N LYS A 30 -1.43 -4.52 -12.71
CA LYS A 30 -0.99 -5.54 -13.67
C LYS A 30 0.35 -6.12 -13.22
N ILE A 31 0.46 -7.44 -13.26
CA ILE A 31 1.72 -8.13 -12.95
C ILE A 31 2.84 -7.67 -13.89
N LEU A 32 2.53 -7.41 -15.16
CA LEU A 32 3.52 -6.90 -16.12
C LEU A 32 4.08 -5.54 -15.69
N ASP A 33 3.25 -4.65 -15.14
CA ASP A 33 3.67 -3.32 -14.69
C ASP A 33 4.54 -3.43 -13.43
N MET A 34 4.23 -4.37 -12.53
CA MET A 34 5.08 -4.67 -11.36
C MET A 34 6.49 -5.10 -11.79
N LEU A 35 6.61 -5.84 -12.90
CA LEU A 35 7.89 -6.32 -13.42
C LEU A 35 8.65 -5.25 -14.21
N ARG A 36 7.95 -4.39 -14.96
CA ARG A 36 8.57 -3.38 -15.84
C ARG A 36 8.80 -2.03 -15.18
N TYR A 37 7.94 -1.65 -14.23
CA TYR A 37 7.85 -0.31 -13.65
C TYR A 37 7.73 -0.38 -12.13
N GLU A 38 8.48 -1.29 -11.50
CA GLU A 38 8.37 -1.63 -10.06
C GLU A 38 8.29 -0.38 -9.16
N SER A 39 9.23 0.55 -9.28
CA SER A 39 9.28 1.76 -8.45
C SER A 39 8.07 2.67 -8.61
N LYS A 40 7.56 2.82 -9.85
CA LYS A 40 6.37 3.63 -10.11
C LYS A 40 5.15 2.99 -9.47
N VAL A 41 4.98 1.68 -9.67
CA VAL A 41 3.87 0.93 -9.09
C VAL A 41 3.91 0.99 -7.56
N ILE A 42 5.10 0.86 -6.95
CA ILE A 42 5.29 1.03 -5.51
C ILE A 42 4.82 2.41 -5.05
N SER A 43 5.22 3.48 -5.75
CA SER A 43 4.77 4.84 -5.43
C SER A 43 3.26 4.98 -5.55
N ASP A 44 2.66 4.50 -6.65
CA ASP A 44 1.23 4.64 -6.92
C ASP A 44 0.39 3.93 -5.84
N ILE A 45 0.79 2.72 -5.42
CA ILE A 45 0.08 1.98 -4.36
C ILE A 45 0.30 2.65 -2.99
N SER A 46 1.50 3.13 -2.73
CA SER A 46 1.82 3.87 -1.51
C SER A 46 0.95 5.13 -1.38
N ASP A 47 0.82 5.91 -2.46
CA ASP A 47 -0.04 7.10 -2.49
C ASP A 47 -1.52 6.74 -2.34
N PHE A 48 -1.97 5.67 -2.98
CA PHE A 48 -3.32 5.12 -2.80
C PHE A 48 -3.62 4.79 -1.33
N MET A 49 -2.71 4.09 -0.65
CA MET A 49 -2.86 3.75 0.77
C MET A 49 -2.90 4.99 1.67
N ILE A 50 -2.03 5.98 1.42
CA ILE A 50 -1.99 7.24 2.18
C ILE A 50 -3.30 8.02 2.01
N ASN A 51 -3.83 8.07 0.78
CA ASN A 51 -5.10 8.75 0.50
C ASN A 51 -6.29 8.10 1.22
N LEU A 52 -6.24 6.79 1.42
CA LEU A 52 -7.21 6.04 2.23
C LEU A 52 -6.95 6.11 3.74
N GLN A 53 -5.99 6.93 4.18
CA GLN A 53 -5.61 7.08 5.58
C GLN A 53 -5.19 5.76 6.23
N VAL A 54 -4.58 4.86 5.45
CA VAL A 54 -4.05 3.61 5.94
C VAL A 54 -2.79 3.89 6.75
N THR A 55 -2.93 3.92 8.08
CA THR A 55 -1.84 4.16 9.02
C THR A 55 -1.43 2.87 9.73
N PRO A 56 -0.12 2.67 10.00
CA PRO A 56 0.34 1.56 10.84
C PRO A 56 -0.24 1.61 12.26
N PRO A 57 -0.51 0.45 12.89
CA PRO A 57 -0.29 -0.90 12.37
C PRO A 57 -1.41 -1.37 11.41
N VAL A 58 -1.02 -1.93 10.26
CA VAL A 58 -1.94 -2.45 9.23
C VAL A 58 -1.86 -3.97 9.21
N LYS A 59 -3.02 -4.64 9.23
CA LYS A 59 -3.07 -6.09 9.04
C LYS A 59 -3.03 -6.41 7.55
N ILE A 60 -2.01 -7.13 7.09
CA ILE A 60 -1.89 -7.54 5.68
C ILE A 60 -2.25 -9.02 5.58
N VAL A 61 -3.19 -9.35 4.69
CA VAL A 61 -3.66 -10.71 4.45
C VAL A 61 -3.32 -11.11 3.02
N PHE A 62 -2.56 -12.18 2.86
CA PHE A 62 -2.23 -12.74 1.55
C PHE A 62 -3.08 -13.99 1.30
N HIS A 63 -3.86 -13.98 0.22
CA HIS A 63 -4.73 -15.10 -0.14
C HIS A 63 -4.00 -16.22 -0.89
N ARG A 64 -2.71 -16.02 -1.18
CA ARG A 64 -1.80 -17.04 -1.74
C ARG A 64 -0.42 -16.86 -1.13
N ASP A 65 0.25 -17.97 -0.86
CA ASP A 65 1.63 -17.92 -0.43
C ASP A 65 2.56 -17.66 -1.62
N ASP A 66 2.96 -16.40 -1.76
CA ASP A 66 3.83 -15.93 -2.82
C ASP A 66 4.91 -15.03 -2.22
N ARG A 67 6.11 -15.59 -2.05
CA ARG A 67 7.24 -14.90 -1.42
C ARG A 67 7.60 -13.61 -2.15
N LYS A 68 7.62 -13.62 -3.49
CA LYS A 68 7.97 -12.43 -4.28
C LYS A 68 6.92 -11.34 -4.11
N LEU A 69 5.66 -11.72 -4.03
CA LEU A 69 4.57 -10.77 -3.77
C LEU A 69 4.64 -10.20 -2.35
N LYS A 70 4.96 -11.02 -1.35
CA LYS A 70 5.17 -10.56 0.03
C LYS A 70 6.32 -9.54 0.10
N ASP A 71 7.46 -9.85 -0.50
CA ASP A 71 8.61 -8.94 -0.57
C ASP A 71 8.25 -7.63 -1.29
N PHE A 72 7.51 -7.73 -2.40
CA PHE A 72 7.03 -6.55 -3.13
C PHE A 72 6.10 -5.69 -2.28
N VAL A 73 5.11 -6.29 -1.61
CA VAL A 73 4.17 -5.56 -0.75
C VAL A 73 4.91 -4.92 0.41
N TRP A 74 5.91 -5.58 1.00
CA TRP A 74 6.74 -4.98 2.05
C TRP A 74 7.42 -3.67 1.59
N LYS A 75 7.95 -3.62 0.35
CA LYS A 75 8.53 -2.38 -0.21
C LYS A 75 7.51 -1.23 -0.28
N ILE A 76 6.24 -1.54 -0.58
CA ILE A 76 5.15 -0.54 -0.61
C ILE A 76 4.93 0.06 0.78
N PHE A 77 4.86 -0.78 1.81
CA PHE A 77 4.65 -0.32 3.18
C PHE A 77 5.82 0.56 3.66
N MET A 78 7.06 0.17 3.37
CA MET A 78 8.24 0.97 3.69
C MET A 78 8.21 2.35 3.00
N GLU A 79 7.81 2.40 1.73
CA GLU A 79 7.69 3.66 0.98
C GLU A 79 6.55 4.55 1.55
N ALA A 80 5.39 3.95 1.87
CA ALA A 80 4.27 4.66 2.48
C ALA A 80 4.64 5.24 3.85
N GLU A 81 5.28 4.45 4.70
CA GLU A 81 5.75 4.90 6.01
C GLU A 81 6.73 6.07 5.89
N LYS A 82 7.69 5.99 4.96
CA LYS A 82 8.64 7.08 4.69
C LYS A 82 7.91 8.37 4.29
N LYS A 83 6.95 8.30 3.37
CA LYS A 83 6.14 9.46 2.94
C LYS A 83 5.30 10.05 4.08
N ILE A 84 4.71 9.20 4.92
CA ILE A 84 3.96 9.64 6.11
C ILE A 84 4.87 10.39 7.09
N ILE A 85 6.04 9.84 7.41
CA ILE A 85 7.02 10.46 8.30
C ILE A 85 7.49 11.81 7.74
N GLU A 86 7.81 11.89 6.44
CA GLU A 86 8.19 13.15 5.80
C GLU A 86 7.09 14.20 5.88
N ARG A 87 5.83 13.81 5.69
CA ARG A 87 4.68 14.70 5.82
C ARG A 87 4.53 15.22 7.25
N ILE A 88 4.65 14.35 8.26
CA ILE A 88 4.59 14.74 9.67
C ILE A 88 5.72 15.74 10.01
N LYS A 89 6.95 15.47 9.57
CA LYS A 89 8.08 16.38 9.78
C LYS A 89 7.82 17.77 9.20
N ARG A 90 7.24 17.87 8.00
CA ARG A 90 6.88 19.15 7.38
C ARG A 90 5.82 19.91 8.19
N LEU A 91 4.81 19.20 8.70
CA LEU A 91 3.76 19.80 9.53
C LEU A 91 4.31 20.38 10.85
N LEU A 92 5.20 19.63 11.53
CA LEU A 92 5.84 20.09 12.77
C LEU A 92 6.74 21.32 12.59
N GLN A 93 7.38 21.46 11.43
CA GLN A 93 8.19 22.63 11.09
C GLN A 93 7.34 23.88 10.83
N GLN A 94 6.11 23.72 10.31
CA GLN A 94 5.20 24.82 10.03
C GLN A 94 4.54 25.37 11.30
N SER A 95 4.27 24.54 12.31
CA SER A 95 3.66 24.95 13.58
C SER A 95 4.61 25.65 14.56
N SER A 96 5.92 25.62 14.30
CA SER A 96 6.95 26.24 15.14
C SER A 96 7.33 27.67 14.70
N ARG A 97 6.58 28.26 13.76
CA ARG A 97 6.68 29.65 13.30
C ARG A 97 5.42 30.41 13.67
#